data_AF-A0A0C3B8Y3-F1
#
_entry.id   AF-A0A0C3B8Y3-F1
#
_cell.length_a   1.000
_cell.length_b   1.000
_cell.length_c   1.000
_cell.angle_alpha   90.00
_cell.angle_beta   90.00
_cell.angle_gamma   90.00
#
_symmetry.space_group_name_H-M   'P 1'
#
loop_
_entity.id
_entity.type
_entity.pdbx_description
1 polymer ?
#
loop_
_entity_poly.entity_id
_entity_poly.type
_entity_poly.pdbx_seq_one_letter_code
_entity_poly.pdbx_strand_id
1 'polypeptide(L)' 'MSRTSWRPAYEEHIADGICHYPGCVTAPSIDQKFMVCSACKTVAYCGVECQRGHWKAHKKIIC' A
#
# COMPACT_ATOMS: atom_id res chain seq x y z
N MET A 1 -9.53 1.85 30.24
CA MET A 1 -10.12 2.34 28.98
C MET A 1 -9.59 1.48 27.84
N SER A 2 -10.16 0.29 27.68
CA SER A 2 -9.76 -0.67 26.66
C SER A 2 -10.40 -0.27 25.33
N ARG A 3 -9.60 0.26 24.41
CA ARG A 3 -10.00 0.40 23.00
C ARG A 3 -9.26 -0.66 22.21
N THR A 4 -9.66 -1.92 22.36
CA THR A 4 -9.39 -2.93 21.33
C THR A 4 -10.25 -2.59 20.12
N SER A 5 -9.80 -1.57 19.38
CA SER A 5 -10.29 -1.26 18.05
C SER A 5 -9.86 -2.43 17.17
N TRP A 6 -10.81 -3.29 16.83
CA TRP A 6 -10.64 -4.20 15.69
C TRP A 6 -10.55 -3.34 14.42
N ARG A 7 -9.39 -2.71 14.20
CA ARG A 7 -9.04 -2.14 12.90
C ARG A 7 -8.80 -3.35 12.00
N PRO A 8 -9.56 -3.52 10.92
CA PRO A 8 -9.28 -4.59 9.99
C PRO A 8 -7.86 -4.40 9.46
N ALA A 9 -7.08 -5.50 9.39
CA ALA A 9 -5.63 -5.50 9.12
C ALA A 9 -5.22 -4.73 7.85
N TYR A 10 -6.16 -4.44 6.94
CA TYR A 10 -5.93 -3.60 5.76
C TYR A 10 -5.69 -2.12 6.10
N GLU A 11 -6.14 -1.60 7.24
CA GLU A 11 -5.96 -0.19 7.63
C GLU A 11 -4.62 0.09 8.32
N GLU A 12 -3.94 -0.93 8.83
CA GLU A 12 -2.62 -0.78 9.46
C GLU A 12 -1.51 -0.69 8.42
N HIS A 13 -1.54 -1.51 7.36
CA HIS A 13 -0.49 -1.47 6.32
C HIS A 13 -0.49 -0.20 5.45
N ILE A 14 -1.60 0.54 5.41
CA ILE A 14 -1.66 1.85 4.75
C ILE A 14 -1.06 2.93 5.67
N ALA A 15 -1.08 2.72 6.99
CA ALA A 15 -0.65 3.71 7.97
C ALA A 15 0.87 3.90 8.00
N ASP A 16 1.66 2.93 7.55
CA ASP A 16 3.11 3.07 7.45
C ASP A 16 3.53 4.03 6.33
N GLY A 17 2.60 4.37 5.42
CA GLY A 17 2.88 5.28 4.32
C GLY A 17 3.98 4.75 3.38
N ILE A 18 4.08 3.42 3.21
CA ILE A 18 5.14 2.77 2.42
C ILE A 18 4.62 2.41 1.02
N CYS A 19 5.40 2.77 0.00
CA CYS A 19 5.16 2.29 -1.36
C CYS A 19 5.69 0.87 -1.53
N HIS A 20 4.84 -0.05 -1.98
CA HIS A 20 5.19 -1.46 -2.19
C HIS A 20 5.91 -1.73 -3.52
N TYR A 21 6.21 -0.69 -4.30
CA TYR A 21 7.01 -0.85 -5.51
C TYR A 21 8.51 -0.85 -5.12
N PRO A 22 9.27 -1.94 -5.36
CA PRO A 22 10.66 -2.04 -4.92
C PRO A 22 11.61 -0.99 -5.53
N GLY A 23 11.25 -0.44 -6.68
CA GLY A 23 12.00 0.63 -7.36
C GLY A 23 11.56 2.05 -6.96
N CYS A 24 10.72 2.20 -5.94
CA CYS A 24 10.28 3.51 -5.48
C CYS A 24 11.37 4.19 -4.65
N VAL A 25 11.69 5.43 -4.99
CA VAL A 25 12.64 6.28 -4.23
C VAL A 25 11.93 7.24 -3.27
N THR A 26 10.60 7.25 -3.27
CA THR A 26 9.80 8.12 -2.41
C THR A 26 9.89 7.64 -0.98
N ALA A 27 10.26 8.56 -0.08
CA ALA A 27 10.28 8.28 1.36
C ALA A 27 8.87 7.94 1.87
N PRO A 28 8.75 7.08 2.89
CA PRO A 28 7.48 6.81 3.50
C PRO A 28 6.91 8.07 4.15
N SER A 29 5.61 8.32 3.97
CA SER A 29 4.94 9.51 4.48
C SER A 29 3.51 9.19 4.90
N ILE A 30 3.18 9.49 6.16
CA ILE A 30 1.84 9.26 6.72
C ILE A 30 0.80 10.24 6.17
N ASP A 31 1.23 11.44 5.73
CA ASP A 31 0.36 12.49 5.22
C ASP A 31 0.09 12.35 3.71
N GLN A 32 0.87 11.49 3.04
CA GLN A 32 0.70 11.23 1.61
C GLN A 32 -0.48 10.29 1.38
N LYS A 33 -1.34 10.63 0.41
CA LYS A 33 -2.42 9.74 0.00
C LYS A 33 -1.88 8.59 -0.82
N PHE A 34 -1.87 7.39 -0.23
CA PHE A 34 -1.53 6.17 -0.94
C PHE A 34 -2.74 5.59 -1.69
N MET A 35 -2.47 5.07 -2.87
CA MET A 35 -3.43 4.33 -3.68
C MET A 35 -3.27 2.84 -3.41
N VAL A 36 -4.30 2.21 -2.87
CA VAL A 36 -4.32 0.77 -2.63
C VAL A 36 -4.80 0.05 -3.89
N CYS A 37 -4.22 -1.11 -4.19
CA CYS A 37 -4.75 -1.95 -5.26
C CYS A 37 -6.19 -2.37 -4.96
N SER A 38 -7.14 -2.03 -5.83
CA SER A 38 -8.57 -2.29 -5.62
C SER A 38 -8.93 -3.78 -5.65
N ALA A 39 -8.13 -4.60 -6.34
CA ALA A 39 -8.35 -6.04 -6.47
C ALA A 39 -7.95 -6.79 -5.20
N CYS A 40 -6.67 -6.72 -4.80
CA CYS A 40 -6.17 -7.47 -3.65
C CYS A 40 -6.27 -6.72 -2.32
N LYS A 41 -6.31 -5.38 -2.34
CA LYS A 41 -6.36 -4.52 -1.15
C LYS A 41 -5.20 -4.72 -0.15
N THR A 42 -4.11 -5.33 -0.57
CA THR A 42 -2.95 -5.66 0.28
C THR A 42 -1.74 -4.76 0.06
N VAL A 43 -1.60 -4.16 -1.13
CA VAL A 43 -0.44 -3.33 -1.48
C VAL A 43 -0.85 -1.88 -1.74
N ALA A 44 0.02 -0.97 -1.33
CA ALA A 44 -0.16 0.47 -1.46
C ALA A 44 0.93 1.09 -2.35
N TYR A 45 0.55 2.09 -3.14
CA TYR A 45 1.43 2.81 -4.04
C TYR A 45 1.31 4.31 -3.81
N CYS A 46 2.44 5.04 -3.83
CA CYS A 46 2.42 6.49 -3.73
C CYS A 46 1.84 7.17 -4.98
N GLY A 47 1.64 6.42 -6.07
CA GLY A 47 1.05 6.92 -7.30
C GLY A 47 0.94 5.87 -8.40
N VAL A 48 0.29 6.26 -9.50
CA VAL A 48 0.00 5.38 -10.66
C VAL A 48 1.27 4.85 -11.33
N GLU A 49 2.36 5.63 -11.34
CA GLU A 49 3.64 5.22 -11.92
C GLU A 49 4.23 4.00 -11.20
N CYS A 50 4.24 4.03 -9.87
CA CYS A 50 4.72 2.92 -9.04
C CYS A 50 3.81 1.69 -9.17
N GLN A 51 2.48 1.89 -9.26
CA GLN A 51 1.55 0.80 -9.50
C GLN A 51 1.80 0.12 -10.86
N ARG A 52 1.94 0.91 -11.93
CA ARG A 52 2.20 0.40 -13.29
C ARG A 52 3.55 -0.29 -13.40
N GLY A 53 4.58 0.28 -12.79
CA GLY A 53 5.93 -0.33 -12.71
C GLY A 53 5.90 -1.67 -11.98
N HIS A 54 5.19 -1.73 -10.85
CA HIS A 54 5.05 -2.96 -10.09
C HIS A 54 4.11 -3.99 -10.76
N TRP A 55 3.15 -3.54 -11.59
CA TRP A 55 2.04 -4.36 -12.09
C TRP A 55 2.47 -5.69 -12.68
N LYS A 56 3.54 -5.73 -13.48
CA LYS A 56 4.03 -6.94 -14.14
C LYS A 56 4.41 -8.05 -13.14
N ALA A 57 4.97 -7.67 -11.99
CA ALA A 57 5.35 -8.58 -10.91
C ALA A 57 4.18 -8.80 -9.95
N HIS A 58 3.52 -7.72 -9.53
CA HIS A 58 2.39 -7.74 -8.60
C HIS A 58 1.27 -8.68 -9.06
N LYS A 59 0.87 -8.61 -10.34
CA LYS A 59 -0.26 -9.38 -10.88
C LYS A 59 -0.08 -10.90 -10.90
N LYS A 60 1.16 -11.38 -10.79
CA LYS A 60 1.46 -12.82 -10.91
C LYS A 60 1.45 -13.54 -9.58
N ILE A 61 1.66 -12.81 -8.48
CA ILE A 61 1.94 -13.40 -7.17
C ILE A 61 0.83 -13.09 -6.16
N ILE A 62 0.34 -11.83 -6.14
CA ILE A 62 -0.44 -11.32 -5.00
C ILE A 62 -1.70 -10.55 -5.44
N CYS A 63 -1.87 -10.24 -6.73
CA CYS A 63 -3.06 -9.53 -7.19
C CYS A 63 -4.26 -10.45 -7.42
#